data_AF-A0A355H165-F1
#
_entry.id   AF-A0A355H165-F1
#
_cell.length_a   1.000
_cell.length_b   1.000
_cell.length_c   1.000
_cell.angle_alpha   90.00
_cell.angle_beta   90.00
_cell.angle_gamma   90.00
#
_symmetry.space_group_name_H-M   'P 1'
#
loop_
_entity.id
_entity.type
_entity.pdbx_description
1 polymer ?
#
loop_
_entity_poly.entity_id
_entity_poly.type
_entity_poly.pdbx_seq_one_letter_code
_entity_poly.pdbx_strand_id
1 'polypeptide(L)'
;ADTIGFAQYSGAGGRPDFVRGAAWSNGGRSIIALHSTAVNGTISRIHPLITQGAAVTTDRTDVCYIITEYGVANLMGKTIEGRAKELINIAHPNFRADLKRDFRRLYYQ
;
A
#
# COMPACT_ATOMS: atom_id res chain seq x y z
N ALA A 1 -2.60 -6.78 -6.25
CA ALA A 1 -1.66 -7.71 -5.59
C ALA A 1 -1.66 -9.10 -6.24
N ASP A 2 -2.60 -9.31 -7.16
CA ASP A 2 -2.79 -10.48 -8.00
C ASP A 2 -2.95 -10.10 -9.49
N THR A 3 -2.98 -8.81 -9.80
CA THR A 3 -3.03 -8.21 -11.13
C THR A 3 -1.95 -7.13 -11.28
N ILE A 4 -1.51 -6.91 -12.52
CA ILE A 4 -0.66 -5.78 -12.94
C ILE A 4 -1.38 -5.09 -14.11
N GLY A 5 -2.04 -3.95 -13.82
CA GLY A 5 -3.01 -3.38 -14.75
C GLY A 5 -4.09 -4.42 -15.10
N PHE A 6 -4.44 -4.54 -16.38
CA PHE A 6 -5.41 -5.52 -16.86
C PHE A 6 -4.93 -6.97 -16.86
N ALA A 7 -3.63 -7.23 -16.63
CA ALA A 7 -3.08 -8.58 -16.67
C ALA A 7 -3.27 -9.30 -15.33
N GLN A 8 -3.92 -10.46 -15.37
CA GLN A 8 -3.99 -11.39 -14.23
C GLN A 8 -2.63 -12.06 -14.04
N TYR A 9 -2.11 -12.05 -12.81
CA TYR A 9 -0.82 -12.64 -12.45
C TYR A 9 -0.95 -13.80 -11.46
N SER A 10 -1.89 -13.71 -10.49
CA SER A 10 -2.16 -14.77 -9.51
C SER A 10 -3.66 -14.84 -9.19
N GLY A 11 -4.06 -14.93 -7.92
CA GLY A 11 -5.43 -14.67 -7.46
C GLY A 11 -5.44 -14.08 -6.05
N ALA A 12 -6.62 -13.65 -5.57
CA ALA A 12 -6.77 -13.10 -4.23
C ALA A 12 -6.35 -14.08 -3.12
N GLY A 13 -6.68 -15.36 -3.29
CA GLY A 13 -6.50 -16.41 -2.28
C GLY A 13 -7.18 -16.03 -0.96
N GLY A 14 -6.65 -16.54 0.16
CA GLY A 14 -7.17 -16.23 1.50
C GLY A 14 -6.65 -14.91 2.09
N ARG A 15 -5.97 -14.05 1.31
CA ARG A 15 -5.37 -12.83 1.85
C ARG A 15 -6.39 -11.92 2.56
N PRO A 16 -7.56 -11.60 1.97
CA PRO A 16 -8.57 -10.78 2.66
C PRO A 16 -9.05 -11.42 3.96
N ASP A 17 -9.17 -12.75 3.99
CA ASP A 17 -9.66 -13.50 5.14
C ASP A 17 -8.67 -13.41 6.31
N PHE A 18 -7.37 -13.60 6.06
CA PHE A 18 -6.34 -13.47 7.09
C PHE A 18 -6.16 -12.02 7.55
N VAL A 19 -6.33 -11.03 6.67
CA VAL A 19 -6.29 -9.62 7.06
C VAL A 19 -7.39 -9.31 8.08
N ARG A 20 -8.63 -9.70 7.77
CA ARG A 20 -9.78 -9.47 8.67
C ARG A 20 -9.70 -10.31 9.93
N GLY A 21 -9.34 -11.59 9.81
CA GLY A 21 -9.19 -12.50 10.95
C GLY A 21 -8.12 -12.01 11.93
N ALA A 22 -6.99 -11.49 11.42
CA ALA A 22 -5.96 -10.89 12.27
C ALA A 22 -6.44 -9.59 12.95
N ALA A 23 -7.26 -8.77 12.28
CA ALA A 23 -7.82 -7.55 12.86
C ALA A 23 -8.85 -7.83 13.97
N TRP A 24 -9.60 -8.93 13.89
CA TRP A 24 -10.57 -9.34 14.91
C TRP A 24 -9.96 -10.12 16.08
N SER A 25 -8.76 -10.67 15.90
CA SER A 25 -8.07 -11.41 16.96
C SER A 25 -7.54 -10.46 18.04
N ASN A 26 -7.64 -10.88 19.32
CA ASN A 26 -7.11 -10.10 20.43
C ASN A 26 -5.58 -9.96 20.32
N GLY A 27 -5.10 -8.74 20.12
CA GLY A 27 -3.68 -8.46 19.89
C GLY A 27 -3.16 -8.87 18.50
N GLY A 28 -4.04 -9.31 17.60
CA GLY A 28 -3.68 -9.72 16.25
C GLY A 28 -3.16 -8.56 15.39
N ARG A 29 -2.29 -8.88 14.44
CA ARG A 29 -1.69 -7.91 13.51
C ARG A 29 -1.62 -8.48 12.11
N SER A 30 -2.27 -7.82 11.16
CA SER A 30 -2.07 -8.11 9.73
C SER A 30 -0.91 -7.29 9.17
N ILE A 31 -0.01 -7.96 8.44
CA ILE A 31 1.17 -7.34 7.83
C ILE A 31 1.16 -7.64 6.34
N ILE A 32 1.25 -6.58 5.53
CA ILE A 32 1.50 -6.66 4.08
C ILE A 32 2.91 -6.18 3.82
N ALA A 33 3.81 -7.09 3.44
CA ALA A 33 5.19 -6.78 3.11
C ALA A 33 5.42 -6.75 1.59
N LEU A 34 6.18 -5.77 1.13
CA LEU A 34 6.60 -5.64 -0.27
C LEU A 34 7.94 -4.89 -0.36
N HIS A 35 8.72 -5.16 -1.40
CA HIS A 35 9.78 -4.24 -1.79
C HIS A 35 9.18 -2.88 -2.17
N SER A 36 9.86 -1.79 -1.81
CA SER A 36 9.40 -0.43 -2.12
C SER A 36 9.48 -0.09 -3.61
N THR A 37 10.23 -0.89 -4.39
CA THR A 37 10.42 -0.74 -5.83
C THR A 37 10.26 -2.06 -6.59
N ALA A 38 10.14 -1.96 -7.90
CA ALA A 38 10.15 -3.05 -8.89
C ALA A 38 11.06 -2.65 -10.06
N VAL A 39 11.32 -3.62 -10.97
CA VAL A 39 12.12 -3.42 -12.19
C VAL A 39 13.46 -2.75 -11.86
N ASN A 40 14.26 -3.39 -11.01
CA ASN A 40 15.59 -2.91 -10.60
C ASN A 40 15.60 -1.47 -10.06
N GLY A 41 14.59 -1.08 -9.27
CA GLY A 41 14.53 0.24 -8.63
C GLY A 41 13.91 1.34 -9.50
N THR A 42 13.54 1.05 -10.75
CA THR A 42 13.04 2.07 -11.69
C THR A 42 11.56 2.43 -11.48
N ILE A 43 10.78 1.55 -10.85
CA ILE A 43 9.35 1.75 -10.60
C ILE A 43 9.09 1.64 -9.10
N SER A 44 8.46 2.64 -8.47
CA SER A 44 8.00 2.51 -7.09
C SER A 44 6.82 1.53 -7.01
N ARG A 45 6.68 0.76 -5.93
CA ARG A 45 5.45 -0.01 -5.66
C ARG A 45 4.45 0.72 -4.79
N ILE A 46 4.81 1.90 -4.28
CA ILE A 46 3.91 2.83 -3.60
C ILE A 46 3.54 3.90 -4.61
N HIS A 47 2.26 3.94 -4.99
CA HIS A 47 1.73 4.87 -5.98
C HIS A 47 0.60 5.72 -5.40
N PRO A 48 0.39 6.95 -5.91
CA PRO A 48 -0.71 7.80 -5.47
C PRO A 48 -2.08 7.25 -5.90
N LEU A 49 -2.11 6.51 -7.01
CA LEU A 49 -3.30 5.87 -7.57
C LEU A 49 -2.95 4.43 -7.97
N ILE A 50 -3.92 3.55 -7.86
CA ILE A 50 -3.80 2.17 -8.33
C ILE A 50 -3.69 2.20 -9.87
N THR A 51 -2.79 1.39 -10.42
CA THR A 51 -2.62 1.26 -11.87
C THR A 51 -3.95 0.99 -12.54
N GLN A 52 -4.26 1.73 -13.61
CA GLN A 52 -5.50 1.55 -14.35
C GLN A 52 -5.71 0.07 -14.74
N GLY A 53 -6.90 -0.44 -14.48
CA GLY A 53 -7.28 -1.84 -14.75
C GLY A 53 -6.85 -2.84 -13.68
N ALA A 54 -6.01 -2.46 -12.71
CA ALA A 54 -5.63 -3.37 -11.63
C ALA A 54 -6.75 -3.56 -10.61
N ALA A 55 -6.90 -4.79 -10.14
CA ALA A 55 -7.84 -5.16 -9.09
C ALA A 55 -7.29 -4.84 -7.69
N VAL A 56 -8.17 -4.33 -6.82
CA VAL A 56 -7.88 -4.10 -5.40
C VAL A 56 -8.09 -5.40 -4.64
N THR A 57 -7.01 -6.02 -4.16
CA THR A 57 -7.08 -7.30 -3.44
C THR A 57 -7.43 -7.12 -1.95
N THR A 58 -6.98 -6.03 -1.33
CA THR A 58 -7.23 -5.73 0.08
C THR A 58 -7.73 -4.30 0.18
N ASP A 59 -8.93 -4.11 0.72
CA ASP A 59 -9.56 -2.80 0.80
C ASP A 59 -8.80 -1.86 1.76
N ARG A 60 -8.92 -0.56 1.52
CA ARG A 60 -8.39 0.48 2.40
C ARG A 60 -8.94 0.40 3.83
N THR A 61 -10.13 -0.15 4.05
CA THR A 61 -10.71 -0.30 5.40
C THR A 61 -10.07 -1.44 6.16
N ASP A 62 -9.56 -2.45 5.46
CA ASP A 62 -9.06 -3.70 6.05
C ASP A 62 -7.55 -3.63 6.35
N VAL A 63 -6.81 -2.74 5.68
CA VAL A 63 -5.35 -2.68 5.81
C VAL A 63 -4.87 -2.21 7.19
N CYS A 64 -3.95 -2.96 7.79
CA CYS A 64 -3.31 -2.63 9.06
C CYS A 64 -1.88 -2.08 8.88
N TYR A 65 -0.90 -2.98 8.71
CA TYR A 65 0.51 -2.61 8.57
C TYR A 65 1.02 -2.87 7.15
N ILE A 66 1.76 -1.91 6.59
CA ILE A 66 2.52 -2.09 5.36
C ILE A 66 4.01 -1.97 5.68
N ILE A 67 4.82 -2.89 5.18
CA ILE A 67 6.26 -2.95 5.45
C ILE A 67 7.04 -2.95 4.14
N THR A 68 8.08 -2.12 4.08
CA THR A 68 9.12 -2.17 3.05
C THR A 68 10.50 -2.26 3.71
N GLU A 69 11.55 -2.35 2.90
CA GLU A 69 12.93 -2.22 3.35
C GLU A 69 13.27 -0.87 4.03
N TYR A 70 12.37 0.13 3.97
CA TYR A 70 12.54 1.44 4.60
C TYR A 70 11.74 1.64 5.89
N GLY A 71 10.97 0.65 6.34
CA GLY A 71 10.29 0.67 7.63
C GLY A 71 8.85 0.19 7.60
N VAL A 72 8.10 0.57 8.64
CA VAL A 72 6.73 0.12 8.90
C VAL A 72 5.76 1.30 8.88
N ALA A 73 4.71 1.19 8.06
CA ALA A 73 3.58 2.11 8.04
C ALA A 73 2.37 1.46 8.73
N ASN A 74 1.89 2.06 9.83
CA ASN A 74 0.62 1.68 10.45
C ASN A 74 -0.50 2.56 9.88
N LEU A 75 -1.52 1.96 9.25
CA LEU A 75 -2.61 2.69 8.59
C LEU A 75 -3.93 2.69 9.39
N MET A 76 -3.98 1.96 10.51
CA MET A 76 -5.18 1.84 11.33
C MET A 76 -5.54 3.18 11.97
N GLY A 77 -6.82 3.56 11.87
CA GLY A 77 -7.35 4.78 12.47
C GLY A 77 -6.80 6.10 11.90
N LYS A 78 -5.94 6.06 10.88
CA LYS A 78 -5.35 7.28 10.29
C LYS A 78 -6.26 7.89 9.22
N THR A 79 -6.24 9.23 9.14
CA THR A 79 -6.84 9.99 8.04
C THR A 79 -6.15 9.68 6.71
N ILE A 80 -6.76 10.09 5.59
CA ILE A 80 -6.13 9.93 4.26
C ILE A 80 -4.75 10.59 4.20
N GLU A 81 -4.62 11.80 4.74
CA GLU A 81 -3.33 12.51 4.85
C GLU A 81 -2.33 11.76 5.73
N GLY A 82 -2.79 11.25 6.89
CA GLY A 82 -1.97 10.46 7.79
C GLY A 82 -1.45 9.19 7.13
N ARG A 83 -2.32 8.47 6.39
CA ARG A 83 -1.95 7.27 5.64
C ARG A 83 -0.96 7.58 4.53
N ALA A 84 -1.19 8.64 3.76
CA ALA A 84 -0.26 9.06 2.71
C ALA A 84 1.12 9.38 3.29
N LYS A 85 1.18 10.11 4.42
CA LYS A 85 2.45 10.41 5.10
C LYS A 85 3.19 9.14 5.53
N GLU A 86 2.52 8.18 6.16
CA GLU A 86 3.13 6.91 6.56
C GLU A 86 3.66 6.12 5.37
N LEU A 87 2.89 6.00 4.29
CA LEU A 87 3.30 5.28 3.08
C LEU A 87 4.47 5.95 2.39
N ILE A 88 4.47 7.28 2.27
CA ILE A 88 5.58 8.03 1.69
C ILE A 88 6.87 7.84 2.51
N ASN A 89 6.76 7.76 3.84
CA ASN A 89 7.92 7.56 4.70
C ASN A 89 8.59 6.19 4.50
N ILE A 90 7.84 5.17 4.11
CA ILE A 90 8.37 3.83 3.80
C ILE A 90 8.58 3.60 2.29
N ALA A 91 8.38 4.61 1.44
CA ALA A 91 8.73 4.53 0.02
C ALA A 91 10.24 4.68 -0.19
N HIS A 92 10.72 4.20 -1.34
CA HIS A 92 12.11 4.42 -1.74
C HIS A 92 12.43 5.92 -1.82
N PRO A 93 13.57 6.41 -1.27
CA PRO A 93 13.90 7.83 -1.17
C PRO A 93 13.72 8.62 -2.47
N ASN A 94 14.13 8.04 -3.60
CA ASN A 94 14.03 8.67 -4.93
C ASN A 94 12.60 9.08 -5.32
N PHE A 95 11.56 8.40 -4.81
CA PHE A 95 10.17 8.66 -5.21
C PHE A 95 9.39 9.49 -4.18
N ARG A 96 9.96 9.76 -2.99
CA ARG A 96 9.23 10.45 -1.90
C ARG A 96 8.81 11.86 -2.27
N ALA A 97 9.65 12.60 -3.00
CA ALA A 97 9.34 13.96 -3.43
C ALA A 97 8.16 14.00 -4.40
N ASP A 98 8.16 13.09 -5.38
CA ASP A 98 7.08 12.98 -6.37
C ASP A 98 5.77 12.55 -5.71
N LEU A 99 5.79 11.56 -4.81
CA LEU A 99 4.61 11.13 -4.09
C LEU A 99 3.98 12.26 -3.24
N LYS A 100 4.81 13.12 -2.61
CA LYS A 100 4.31 14.30 -1.90
C LYS A 100 3.66 15.31 -2.83
N ARG A 101 4.26 15.53 -4.01
CA ARG A 101 3.70 16.44 -5.03
C ARG A 101 2.37 15.92 -5.54
N ASP A 102 2.29 14.64 -5.87
CA ASP A 102 1.09 14.00 -6.39
C ASP A 102 -0.03 13.98 -5.36
N PHE A 103 0.29 13.69 -4.09
CA PHE A 103 -0.69 13.78 -3.00
C PHE A 103 -1.28 15.19 -2.90
N ARG A 104 -0.44 16.23 -2.93
CA ARG A 104 -0.94 17.60 -2.88
C ARG A 104 -1.84 17.95 -4.06
N ARG A 105 -1.45 17.54 -5.26
CA ARG A 105 -2.24 17.75 -6.49
C ARG A 105 -3.61 17.08 -6.43
N LEU A 106 -3.73 15.93 -5.76
CA LEU A 106 -4.98 15.17 -5.70
C LEU A 106 -5.94 15.66 -4.60
N TYR A 107 -5.43 16.19 -3.48
CA TYR A 107 -6.22 16.43 -2.28
C TYR A 107 -6.32 17.90 -1.81
N TYR A 108 -5.54 18.82 -2.37
CA TYR A 108 -5.57 20.24 -1.98
C TYR A 108 -5.71 21.19 -3.19
N GLN A 109 -6.57 20.83 -4.15
CA GLN A 109 -6.95 21.76 -5.23
C GLN A 109 -7.87 22.86 -4.71
#